data_AF-A0A3D2I563-F1
#
_entry.id   AF-A0A3D2I563-F1
#
_cell.length_a   1.000
_cell.length_b   1.000
_cell.length_c   1.000
_cell.angle_alpha   90.00
_cell.angle_beta   90.00
_cell.angle_gamma   90.00
#
_symmetry.space_group_name_H-M   'P 1'
#
loop_
_entity.id
_entity.type
_entity.pdbx_description
1 polymer ?
#
loop_
_entity_poly.entity_id
_entity_poly.type
_entity_poly.pdbx_seq_one_letter_code
_entity_poly.pdbx_strand_id
1 'polypeptide(L)'
;DGANVEIVEEVGEENAFIFGLSSQEVIDFEHNNQYDPKEIYNMDSDIRAVLTQLIDGTYSPENLELFREIYNSLLETNGYERADQYFILKDFRSYEAAQKKVEEAYRDEERWAKMAMLQTAKCGKFSSDRTIEEYAKEIWHLEKVTL
;
A
#
# COMPACT_ATOMS: atom_id res chain seq x y z
N ASP A 1 -4.91 -4.80 2.22
CA ASP A 1 -4.81 -6.04 1.44
C ASP A 1 -4.03 -7.10 2.22
N GLY A 2 -4.26 -8.38 1.91
CA GLY A 2 -3.57 -9.53 2.48
C GLY A 2 -3.58 -9.56 4.02
N ALA A 3 -2.44 -9.93 4.61
CA ALA A 3 -2.27 -10.03 6.06
C ALA A 3 -2.53 -8.71 6.82
N ASN A 4 -2.50 -7.55 6.15
CA ASN A 4 -2.84 -6.28 6.80
C ASN A 4 -4.29 -6.25 7.28
N VAL A 5 -5.21 -6.92 6.58
CA VAL A 5 -6.62 -7.03 7.01
C VAL A 5 -6.70 -7.78 8.34
N GLU A 6 -6.06 -8.95 8.40
CA GLU A 6 -6.00 -9.74 9.63
C GLU A 6 -5.31 -8.99 10.77
N ILE A 7 -4.25 -8.24 10.49
CA ILE A 7 -3.56 -7.43 11.51
C ILE A 7 -4.54 -6.40 12.10
N VAL A 8 -5.25 -5.66 11.25
CA VAL A 8 -6.22 -4.65 11.67
C VAL A 8 -7.36 -5.26 12.49
N GLU A 9 -7.88 -6.41 12.07
CA GLU A 9 -8.93 -7.15 12.81
C GLU A 9 -8.46 -7.51 14.23
N GLU A 10 -7.22 -7.97 14.39
CA GLU A 10 -6.68 -8.28 15.71
C GLU A 10 -6.48 -7.01 16.53
N VAL A 11 -5.79 -6.00 15.97
CA VAL A 11 -5.29 -4.86 16.73
C VAL A 11 -6.30 -3.76 16.96
N GLY A 12 -7.34 -3.68 16.14
CA GLY A 12 -8.33 -2.60 16.11
C GLY A 12 -7.90 -1.49 15.13
N GLU A 13 -8.87 -0.97 14.36
CA GLU A 13 -8.63 0.07 13.35
C GLU A 13 -7.96 1.33 13.92
N GLU A 14 -8.22 1.66 15.19
CA GLU A 14 -7.61 2.81 15.86
C GLU A 14 -6.09 2.68 16.06
N ASN A 15 -5.56 1.45 15.95
CA ASN A 15 -4.15 1.12 16.11
C ASN A 15 -3.43 0.90 14.77
N ALA A 16 -4.09 1.19 13.64
CA ALA A 16 -3.56 1.06 12.29
C ALA A 16 -3.84 2.31 11.43
N PHE A 17 -3.06 2.49 10.37
CA PHE A 17 -3.25 3.57 9.41
C PHE A 17 -3.53 2.96 8.03
N ILE A 18 -4.79 2.66 7.77
CA ILE A 18 -5.23 2.08 6.49
C ILE A 18 -5.56 3.19 5.50
N PHE A 19 -5.14 2.99 4.26
CA PHE A 19 -5.33 3.90 3.13
C PHE A 19 -5.40 3.12 1.82
N GLY A 20 -5.68 3.85 0.75
CA GLY A 20 -5.76 3.31 -0.60
C GLY A 20 -7.09 2.65 -0.92
N LEU A 21 -7.21 2.22 -2.16
CA LEU A 21 -8.34 1.44 -2.64
C LEU A 21 -8.42 0.08 -1.96
N SER A 22 -9.65 -0.38 -1.73
CA SER A 22 -9.91 -1.77 -1.40
C SER A 22 -9.69 -2.68 -2.60
N SER A 23 -9.44 -3.97 -2.37
CA SER A 23 -9.27 -4.95 -3.44
C SER A 23 -10.49 -5.04 -4.36
N GLN A 24 -11.70 -4.81 -3.82
CA GLN A 24 -12.92 -4.76 -4.63
C GLN A 24 -12.97 -3.53 -5.53
N GLU A 25 -12.60 -2.35 -5.03
CA GLU A 25 -12.55 -1.14 -5.85
C GLU A 25 -11.52 -1.26 -6.97
N VAL A 26 -10.36 -1.88 -6.70
CA VAL A 26 -9.34 -2.18 -7.72
C VAL A 26 -9.93 -3.05 -8.83
N ILE A 27 -10.59 -4.17 -8.47
CA ILE A 27 -11.25 -5.06 -9.42
C ILE A 27 -12.30 -4.31 -10.24
N ASP A 28 -13.11 -3.47 -9.60
CA ASP A 28 -14.16 -2.71 -10.27
C ASP A 28 -13.58 -1.71 -11.28
N PHE A 29 -12.47 -1.04 -10.95
CA PHE A 29 -11.79 -0.15 -11.89
C PHE A 29 -11.18 -0.89 -13.08
N GLU A 30 -10.58 -2.07 -12.83
CA GLU A 30 -10.02 -2.92 -13.89
C GLU A 30 -11.11 -3.46 -14.82
N HIS A 31 -12.20 -3.96 -14.27
CA HIS A 31 -13.31 -4.54 -15.04
C HIS A 31 -14.05 -3.50 -15.89
N ASN A 32 -14.27 -2.30 -15.34
CA ASN A 32 -15.07 -1.27 -16.01
C ASN A 32 -14.24 -0.32 -16.89
N ASN A 33 -12.91 -0.42 -16.85
CA ASN A 33 -11.98 0.48 -17.55
C ASN A 33 -12.28 1.97 -17.28
N GLN A 34 -12.61 2.29 -16.03
CA GLN A 34 -13.07 3.62 -15.58
C GLN A 34 -11.95 4.44 -14.94
N TYR A 35 -10.68 4.11 -15.19
CA TYR A 35 -9.54 4.79 -14.62
C TYR A 35 -8.63 5.37 -15.71
N ASP A 36 -8.49 6.69 -15.71
CA ASP A 36 -7.50 7.42 -16.49
C ASP A 36 -6.61 8.26 -15.56
N PRO A 37 -5.33 7.90 -15.36
CA PRO A 37 -4.41 8.66 -14.51
C PRO A 37 -4.16 10.09 -15.01
N LYS A 38 -4.39 10.38 -16.30
CA LYS A 38 -4.25 11.73 -16.85
C LYS A 38 -5.29 12.70 -16.26
N GLU A 39 -6.44 12.22 -15.81
CA GLU A 39 -7.42 13.06 -15.12
C GLU A 39 -6.83 13.60 -13.81
N ILE A 40 -6.20 12.73 -13.01
CA ILE A 40 -5.54 13.12 -11.76
C ILE A 40 -4.41 14.11 -12.04
N TYR A 41 -3.55 13.82 -13.02
CA TYR A 41 -2.48 14.73 -13.46
C TYR A 41 -3.02 16.12 -13.87
N ASN A 42 -4.19 16.16 -14.53
CA ASN A 42 -4.80 17.40 -15.01
C ASN A 42 -5.59 18.17 -13.94
N MET A 43 -6.00 17.52 -12.85
CA MET A 43 -6.76 18.16 -11.77
C MET A 43 -5.91 18.53 -10.56
N ASP A 44 -4.83 17.79 -10.31
CA ASP A 44 -3.98 17.94 -9.14
C ASP A 44 -2.66 18.63 -9.49
N SER A 45 -2.50 19.87 -9.01
CA SER A 45 -1.31 20.67 -9.30
C SER A 45 -0.03 20.13 -8.68
N ASP A 46 -0.12 19.51 -7.49
CA ASP A 46 1.07 19.00 -6.80
C ASP A 46 1.56 17.72 -7.47
N ILE A 47 0.63 16.81 -7.80
CA ILE A 47 0.95 15.60 -8.54
C ILE A 47 1.53 15.95 -9.92
N ARG A 48 0.95 16.93 -10.63
CA ARG A 48 1.50 17.43 -11.88
C ARG A 48 2.93 17.92 -11.71
N ALA A 49 3.18 18.75 -10.69
CA ALA A 49 4.50 19.31 -10.45
C ALA A 49 5.53 18.21 -10.20
N VAL A 50 5.24 17.24 -9.33
CA VAL A 50 6.14 16.12 -9.03
C VAL A 50 6.42 15.27 -10.27
N LEU A 51 5.39 14.96 -11.06
CA LEU A 51 5.57 14.18 -12.29
C LEU A 51 6.36 14.96 -13.34
N THR A 52 6.14 16.27 -13.48
CA THR A 52 6.90 17.11 -14.42
C THR A 52 8.38 17.18 -14.03
N GLN A 53 8.68 17.24 -12.73
CA GLN A 53 10.05 17.26 -12.22
C GLN A 53 10.86 16.00 -12.57
N LEU A 54 10.21 14.88 -12.87
CA LEU A 54 10.88 13.68 -13.36
C LEU A 54 11.51 13.88 -14.74
N ILE A 55 10.95 14.77 -15.57
CA ILE A 55 11.31 14.91 -16.99
C ILE A 55 11.78 16.32 -17.40
N ASP A 56 11.74 17.30 -16.50
CA ASP A 56 12.16 18.69 -16.78
C ASP A 56 13.62 18.99 -16.42
N GLY A 57 14.34 18.01 -15.84
CA GLY A 57 15.73 18.14 -15.45
C GLY A 57 15.94 18.55 -13.99
N THR A 58 14.88 18.69 -13.19
CA THR A 58 14.96 19.01 -11.75
C THR A 58 15.88 18.03 -11.00
N TYR A 59 15.75 16.72 -11.25
CA TYR A 59 16.55 15.68 -10.59
C TYR A 59 17.74 15.18 -11.40
N SER A 60 17.74 15.39 -12.72
CA SER A 60 18.77 14.91 -13.64
C SER A 60 18.96 15.89 -14.81
N PRO A 61 19.62 17.04 -14.56
CA PRO A 61 19.75 18.10 -15.57
C PRO A 61 20.61 17.67 -16.77
N GLU A 62 21.51 16.71 -16.59
CA GLU A 62 22.38 16.20 -17.66
C GLU A 62 21.74 15.07 -18.49
N ASN A 63 20.64 14.48 -18.02
CA ASN A 63 19.92 13.44 -18.74
C ASN A 63 18.42 13.48 -18.39
N LEU A 64 17.64 14.16 -19.24
CA LEU A 64 16.19 14.30 -19.09
C LEU A 64 15.41 12.99 -19.30
N GLU A 65 16.04 11.99 -19.91
CA GLU A 65 15.42 10.69 -20.20
C GLU A 65 15.52 9.72 -19.01
N LEU A 66 16.37 10.00 -18.02
CA LEU A 66 16.70 9.09 -16.93
C LEU A 66 15.46 8.55 -16.19
N PHE A 67 14.44 9.40 -15.97
CA PHE A 67 13.21 9.01 -15.27
C PHE A 67 11.99 8.96 -16.19
N ARG A 68 12.18 9.07 -17.52
CA ARG A 68 11.05 9.10 -18.47
C ARG A 68 10.24 7.80 -18.43
N GLU A 69 10.88 6.66 -18.20
CA GLU A 69 10.17 5.38 -18.09
C GLU A 69 9.18 5.36 -16.91
N ILE A 70 9.56 5.94 -15.76
CA ILE A 70 8.67 6.05 -14.60
C ILE A 70 7.50 6.99 -14.92
N TYR A 71 7.77 8.17 -15.48
CA TYR A 71 6.74 9.11 -15.91
C TYR A 71 5.75 8.46 -16.89
N ASN A 72 6.27 7.77 -17.91
CA ASN A 72 5.46 7.09 -18.91
C ASN A 72 4.66 5.94 -18.30
N SER A 73 5.22 5.14 -17.38
CA SER A 73 4.47 4.06 -16.72
C SER A 73 3.24 4.55 -15.95
N LEU A 74 3.25 5.82 -15.49
CA LEU A 74 2.16 6.42 -14.74
C LEU A 74 1.12 7.09 -15.63
N LEU A 75 1.47 7.55 -16.82
CA LEU A 75 0.59 8.37 -17.66
C LEU A 75 0.31 7.77 -19.03
N GLU A 76 1.14 6.89 -19.55
CA GLU A 76 1.04 6.37 -20.90
C GLU A 76 0.81 4.86 -20.90
N THR A 77 -0.30 4.44 -21.51
CA THR A 77 -0.57 3.02 -21.76
C THR A 77 0.35 2.56 -22.89
N ASN A 78 1.08 1.47 -22.65
CA ASN A 78 1.89 0.82 -23.66
C ASN A 78 1.15 -0.42 -24.20
N GLY A 79 1.74 -1.12 -25.18
CA GLY A 79 1.07 -2.25 -25.86
C GLY A 79 0.69 -3.44 -24.98
N TYR A 80 1.18 -3.51 -23.73
CA TYR A 80 0.96 -4.63 -22.81
C TYR A 80 0.50 -4.20 -21.41
N GLU A 81 0.73 -2.95 -21.01
CA GLU A 81 0.47 -2.43 -19.66
C GLU A 81 -0.34 -1.14 -19.73
N ARG A 82 -1.36 -1.04 -18.87
CA ARG A 82 -2.15 0.18 -18.68
C ARG A 82 -1.29 1.24 -17.98
N ALA A 83 -1.49 2.50 -18.33
CA ALA A 83 -0.98 3.63 -17.54
C ALA A 83 -1.41 3.48 -16.07
N ASP A 84 -0.47 3.69 -15.16
CA ASP A 84 -0.63 3.54 -13.72
C ASP A 84 -1.33 2.23 -13.33
N GLN A 85 -0.76 1.11 -13.80
CA GLN A 85 -1.28 -0.23 -13.58
C GLN A 85 -1.56 -0.53 -12.10
N TYR A 86 -0.76 0.03 -11.19
CA TYR A 86 -0.84 -0.22 -9.76
C TYR A 86 -1.57 0.89 -8.98
N PHE A 87 -2.33 1.77 -9.66
CA PHE A 87 -3.16 2.80 -9.04
C PHE A 87 -2.39 3.77 -8.13
N ILE A 88 -1.11 4.01 -8.41
CA ILE A 88 -0.21 4.87 -7.61
C ILE A 88 -0.78 6.29 -7.51
N LEU A 89 -1.22 6.88 -8.63
CA LEU A 89 -1.76 8.24 -8.61
C LEU A 89 -3.13 8.29 -7.95
N LYS A 90 -3.92 7.21 -8.09
CA LYS A 90 -5.24 7.09 -7.47
C LYS A 90 -5.15 7.02 -5.94
N ASP A 91 -4.17 6.28 -5.41
CA ASP A 91 -3.96 6.12 -3.98
C ASP A 91 -3.19 7.28 -3.33
N PHE A 92 -2.47 8.09 -4.13
CA PHE A 92 -1.51 9.09 -3.66
C PHE A 92 -2.07 10.01 -2.56
N ARG A 93 -3.26 10.59 -2.75
CA ARG A 93 -3.85 11.52 -1.76
C ARG A 93 -4.32 10.81 -0.49
N SER A 94 -4.80 9.57 -0.60
CA SER A 94 -5.16 8.78 0.58
C SER A 94 -3.92 8.39 1.38
N TYR A 95 -2.81 8.08 0.69
CA TYR A 95 -1.51 7.83 1.30
C TYR A 95 -0.97 9.07 2.00
N GLU A 96 -0.99 10.24 1.35
CA GLU A 96 -0.57 11.51 1.96
C GLU A 96 -1.38 11.81 3.24
N ALA A 97 -2.71 11.61 3.20
CA ALA A 97 -3.56 11.82 4.36
C ALA A 97 -3.24 10.84 5.50
N ALA A 98 -2.92 9.58 5.19
CA ALA A 98 -2.48 8.61 6.18
C ALA A 98 -1.11 8.96 6.78
N GLN A 99 -0.15 9.42 5.97
CA GLN A 99 1.14 9.90 6.46
C GLN A 99 0.99 11.07 7.44
N LYS A 100 0.10 12.02 7.16
CA LYS A 100 -0.21 13.12 8.10
C LYS A 100 -0.73 12.60 9.45
N LYS A 101 -1.63 11.59 9.44
CA LYS A 101 -2.11 10.95 10.66
C LYS A 101 -0.99 10.22 11.42
N VAL A 102 -0.06 9.60 10.70
CA VAL A 102 1.13 8.97 11.29
C VAL A 102 1.99 10.02 11.99
N GLU A 103 2.29 11.14 11.32
CA GLU A 103 3.07 12.23 11.91
C GLU A 103 2.42 12.81 13.17
N GLU A 104 1.10 13.01 13.15
CA GLU A 104 0.33 13.48 14.30
C GLU A 104 0.38 12.49 15.46
N ALA A 105 0.18 11.20 15.19
CA ALA A 105 0.23 10.16 16.21
C ALA A 105 1.64 9.97 16.77
N TYR A 106 2.69 10.11 15.95
CA TYR A 106 4.07 9.95 16.36
C TYR A 106 4.54 11.05 17.33
N ARG A 107 3.97 12.25 17.25
CA ARG A 107 4.24 13.35 18.20
C ARG A 107 3.64 13.10 19.59
N ASP A 108 2.64 12.23 19.68
CA ASP A 108 2.07 11.76 20.94
C ASP A 108 2.76 10.45 21.34
N GLU A 109 3.88 10.57 22.07
CA GLU A 109 4.71 9.43 22.45
C GLU A 109 3.94 8.36 23.23
N GLU A 110 3.02 8.77 24.12
CA GLU A 110 2.22 7.83 24.92
C GLU A 110 1.26 7.04 24.03
N ARG A 111 0.53 7.74 23.16
CA ARG A 111 -0.36 7.09 22.18
C ARG A 111 0.42 6.17 21.26
N TRP A 112 1.55 6.63 20.71
CA TRP A 112 2.38 5.83 19.81
C TRP A 112 2.90 4.55 20.49
N ALA A 113 3.42 4.67 21.72
CA ALA A 113 3.89 3.53 22.50
C ALA A 113 2.76 2.53 22.77
N LYS A 114 1.56 3.02 23.12
CA LYS A 114 0.38 2.18 23.33
C LYS A 114 -0.01 1.42 22.06
N MET A 115 -0.05 2.09 20.90
CA MET A 115 -0.33 1.44 19.61
C MET A 115 0.68 0.34 19.31
N ALA A 116 1.98 0.61 19.48
CA ALA A 116 3.06 -0.36 19.25
C ALA A 116 2.99 -1.57 20.21
N MET A 117 2.68 -1.32 21.49
CA MET A 117 2.49 -2.38 22.48
C MET A 117 1.29 -3.27 22.12
N LEU A 118 0.17 -2.68 21.68
CA LEU A 118 -1.00 -3.44 21.24
C LEU A 118 -0.70 -4.29 20.00
N GLN A 119 0.07 -3.74 19.05
CA GLN A 119 0.57 -4.50 17.89
C GLN A 119 1.36 -5.74 18.33
N THR A 120 2.29 -5.57 19.27
CA THR A 120 3.10 -6.68 19.79
C THR A 120 2.27 -7.69 20.58
N ALA A 121 1.35 -7.22 21.44
CA ALA A 121 0.54 -8.10 22.29
C ALA A 121 -0.44 -8.96 21.48
N LYS A 122 -0.88 -8.48 20.31
CA LYS A 122 -1.92 -9.11 19.49
C LYS A 122 -1.38 -9.80 18.23
N CYS A 123 -0.07 -9.76 17.97
CA CYS A 123 0.50 -10.44 16.82
C CYS A 123 0.63 -11.97 16.96
N GLY A 124 0.22 -12.55 18.09
CA GLY A 124 0.35 -14.00 18.36
C GLY A 124 -0.34 -14.89 17.33
N LYS A 125 -1.42 -14.41 16.70
CA LYS A 125 -2.09 -15.06 15.57
C LYS A 125 -1.11 -15.34 14.42
N PHE A 126 -0.12 -14.49 14.19
CA PHE A 126 0.84 -14.61 13.08
C PHE A 126 2.03 -15.52 13.39
N SER A 127 2.01 -16.26 14.49
CA SER A 127 3.05 -17.26 14.78
C SER A 127 3.03 -18.37 13.74
N SER A 128 4.20 -18.72 13.21
CA SER A 128 4.37 -19.88 12.33
C SER A 128 4.01 -21.20 13.02
N ASP A 129 4.13 -21.28 14.35
CA ASP A 129 3.77 -22.49 15.11
C ASP A 129 2.29 -22.85 14.89
N ARG A 130 1.41 -21.83 14.89
CA ARG A 130 -0.02 -22.00 14.58
C ARG A 130 -0.20 -22.54 13.17
N THR A 131 0.45 -21.92 12.18
CA THR A 131 0.33 -22.36 10.78
C THR A 131 0.85 -23.79 10.59
N ILE A 132 1.97 -24.16 11.20
CA ILE A 132 2.49 -25.54 11.14
C ILE A 132 1.54 -26.52 11.82
N GLU A 133 0.92 -26.15 12.95
CA GLU A 133 -0.07 -26.98 13.64
C GLU A 133 -1.33 -27.19 12.78
N GLU A 134 -1.84 -26.14 12.13
CA GLU A 134 -2.96 -26.21 11.19
C GLU A 134 -2.64 -27.13 10.00
N TYR A 135 -1.49 -26.95 9.35
CA TYR A 135 -1.04 -27.82 8.26
C TYR A 135 -0.87 -29.27 8.70
N ALA A 136 -0.24 -29.50 9.85
CA ALA A 136 -0.02 -30.84 10.40
C ALA A 136 -1.35 -31.57 10.64
N LYS A 137 -2.36 -30.86 11.16
CA LYS A 137 -3.67 -31.43 11.48
C LYS A 137 -4.57 -31.60 10.24
N GLU A 138 -4.69 -30.56 9.43
CA GLU A 138 -5.74 -30.45 8.41
C GLU A 138 -5.30 -30.99 7.04
N ILE A 139 -4.00 -30.98 6.74
CA ILE A 139 -3.48 -31.36 5.43
C ILE A 139 -2.60 -32.61 5.54
N TRP A 140 -1.63 -32.63 6.46
CA TRP A 140 -0.65 -33.72 6.54
C TRP A 140 -1.09 -34.89 7.42
N HIS A 141 -2.06 -34.66 8.30
CA HIS A 141 -2.57 -35.63 9.28
C HIS A 141 -1.46 -36.26 10.13
N LEU A 142 -0.54 -35.42 10.64
CA LEU A 142 0.56 -35.82 11.51
C LEU A 142 0.19 -35.64 12.98
N GLU A 143 0.68 -36.56 13.82
CA GLU A 143 0.57 -36.46 15.27
C GLU A 143 1.88 -35.93 15.89
N LYS A 144 1.75 -35.15 16.96
CA LYS A 144 2.89 -34.62 17.70
C LYS A 144 3.62 -35.76 18.43
N VAL A 145 4.88 -36.00 18.06
CA VAL A 145 5.75 -36.95 18.76
C VAL A 145 6.27 -36.29 20.03
N THR A 146 6.05 -36.92 21.18
CA THR A 146 6.64 -36.50 22.45
C THR A 146 7.80 -37.45 22.76
N LEU A 147 9.01 -36.92 22.92
CA LEU A 147 10.21 -37.69 23.27
C LEU A 147 10.30 -37.93 24.78
#